data_AF-A0A382W114-F1
#
_entry.id   AF-A0A382W114-F1
#
_cell.length_a   1.000
_cell.length_b   1.000
_cell.length_c   1.000
_cell.angle_alpha   90.00
_cell.angle_beta   90.00
_cell.angle_gamma   90.00
#
_symmetry.space_group_name_H-M   'P 1'
#
loop_
_entity.id
_entity.type
_entity.pdbx_description
1 polymer ?
#
loop_
_entity_poly.entity_id
_entity_poly.type
_entity_poly.pdbx_seq_one_letter_code
_entity_poly.pdbx_strand_id
1 'polypeptide(L)' 'VIEEPPYGCTFSEDDWHILAGYWHPVAYSDEIDDSPYAAKLLDTKLVLYRNNHRSLVAANNQ' A
#
# COMPACT_ATOMS: atom_id res chain seq x y z
N VAL A 1 -9.40 -15.43 -8.24
CA VAL A 1 -7.97 -15.44 -8.61
C VAL A 1 -7.22 -15.42 -7.31
N ILE A 2 -6.36 -16.38 -7.05
CA ILE A 2 -5.49 -16.33 -5.87
C ILE A 2 -4.44 -15.26 -6.20
N GLU A 3 -4.35 -14.21 -5.39
CA GLU A 3 -3.47 -13.07 -5.65
C GLU A 3 -2.05 -13.44 -5.20
N GLU A 4 -1.07 -13.42 -6.11
CA GLU A 4 0.30 -13.80 -5.77
C GLU A 4 1.03 -12.67 -5.00
N PRO A 5 1.92 -13.01 -4.04
CA PRO A 5 2.73 -12.02 -3.36
C PRO A 5 3.61 -11.18 -4.31
N PRO A 6 3.95 -9.93 -3.96
CA PRO A 6 4.78 -9.07 -4.79
C PRO A 6 6.19 -9.66 -5.01
N TYR A 7 6.82 -9.32 -6.13
CA TYR A 7 8.18 -9.76 -6.41
C TYR A 7 9.15 -9.28 -5.31
N GLY A 8 9.91 -10.21 -4.74
CA GLY A 8 10.82 -9.92 -3.63
C GLY A 8 10.12 -9.77 -2.28
N CYS A 9 8.88 -10.24 -2.14
CA CYS A 9 8.21 -10.34 -0.85
C CYS A 9 9.06 -11.18 0.13
N THR A 10 9.21 -10.68 1.34
CA THR A 10 9.97 -11.29 2.43
C THR A 10 9.10 -12.11 3.38
N PHE A 11 7.77 -12.06 3.20
CA PHE A 11 6.82 -12.90 3.90
C PHE A 11 6.72 -14.28 3.23
N SER A 12 6.36 -15.30 4.03
CA SER A 12 5.93 -16.57 3.44
C SER A 12 4.63 -16.37 2.67
N GLU A 13 4.35 -17.22 1.67
CA GLU A 13 3.12 -17.12 0.87
C GLU A 13 1.87 -17.24 1.75
N ASP A 14 1.85 -18.20 2.69
CA ASP A 14 0.75 -18.40 3.63
C ASP A 14 0.54 -17.17 4.54
N ASP A 15 1.61 -16.63 5.13
CA ASP A 15 1.50 -15.43 5.98
C ASP A 15 1.05 -14.22 5.18
N TRP A 16 1.56 -14.06 3.96
CA TRP A 16 1.17 -12.96 3.08
C TRP A 16 -0.32 -13.01 2.76
N HIS A 17 -0.86 -14.18 2.42
CA HIS A 17 -2.29 -14.34 2.14
C HIS A 17 -3.17 -14.01 3.35
N ILE A 18 -2.74 -14.41 4.55
CA ILE A 18 -3.46 -14.06 5.78
C ILE A 18 -3.43 -12.55 5.97
N LEU A 19 -2.27 -11.91 5.86
CA LEU A 19 -2.10 -10.47 6.09
C LEU A 19 -2.79 -9.61 5.03
N ALA A 20 -2.77 -10.02 3.76
CA ALA A 20 -3.39 -9.31 2.64
C ALA A 20 -4.92 -9.24 2.76
N GLY A 21 -5.54 -10.13 3.55
CA GLY A 21 -6.97 -10.13 3.84
C GLY A 21 -7.45 -9.01 4.79
N TYR A 22 -6.55 -8.18 5.32
CA TYR A 22 -6.87 -7.15 6.32
C TYR A 22 -6.40 -5.75 5.93
N TRP A 23 -7.04 -4.76 6.54
CA TRP A 23 -6.65 -3.35 6.43
C TRP A 23 -5.50 -3.02 7.37
N HIS A 24 -4.45 -2.42 6.82
CA HIS A 24 -3.29 -1.95 7.59
C HIS A 24 -3.15 -0.44 7.45
N PRO A 25 -3.00 0.31 8.54
CA PRO A 25 -2.68 1.72 8.47
C PRO A 25 -1.27 1.90 7.92
N VAL A 26 -1.11 2.78 6.93
CA VAL A 26 0.19 3.05 6.27
C VAL A 26 0.69 4.48 6.45
N ALA A 27 -0.19 5.41 6.85
CA ALA A 27 0.11 6.82 7.14
C ALA A 27 -1.10 7.48 7.81
N TYR A 28 -0.88 8.61 8.50
CA TYR A 28 -1.97 9.51 8.90
C TYR A 28 -2.37 10.42 7.74
N SER A 29 -3.66 10.75 7.63
CA SER A 29 -4.18 11.62 6.56
C SER A 29 -3.50 13.00 6.52
N ASP A 30 -3.08 13.52 7.67
CA ASP A 30 -2.48 14.86 7.79
C ASP A 30 -0.99 14.89 7.43
N GLU A 31 -0.34 13.74 7.25
CA GLU A 31 1.02 13.65 6.70
C GLU A 31 1.03 13.75 5.16
N ILE A 32 -0.15 13.66 4.54
CA ILE A 32 -0.30 13.57 3.08
C ILE A 32 -0.94 14.87 2.61
N ASP A 33 -0.06 15.82 2.27
CA ASP A 33 -0.40 17.16 1.83
C ASP A 33 -0.46 17.24 0.29
N ASP A 34 0.14 18.27 -0.30
CA ASP A 34 0.23 18.45 -1.75
C ASP A 34 1.39 17.64 -2.37
N SER A 35 2.27 17.06 -1.55
CA SER A 35 3.38 16.22 -2.00
C SER A 35 3.06 14.72 -1.91
N PRO A 36 3.52 13.89 -2.88
CA PRO A 36 3.36 12.45 -2.77
C PRO A 36 4.12 11.88 -1.56
N TYR A 37 3.46 11.03 -0.79
CA TYR A 37 4.02 10.35 0.38
C TYR A 37 4.41 8.92 0.04
N ALA A 38 5.67 8.56 0.31
CA ALA A 38 6.16 7.19 0.09
C ALA A 38 5.80 6.29 1.29
N ALA A 39 5.15 5.16 1.02
CA ALA A 39 4.81 4.16 2.04
C ALA A 39 5.14 2.74 1.56
N LYS A 40 5.04 1.77 2.47
CA LYS A 40 5.26 0.35 2.17
C LYS A 40 4.21 -0.49 2.89
N LEU A 41 3.56 -1.41 2.16
CA LEU A 41 2.56 -2.34 2.69
C LEU A 41 2.87 -3.75 2.17
N LEU A 42 3.14 -4.69 3.09
CA LEU A 42 3.40 -6.10 2.75
C LEU A 42 4.42 -6.29 1.61
N ASP A 43 5.54 -5.57 1.73
CA ASP A 43 6.60 -5.48 0.72
C ASP A 43 6.27 -4.80 -0.61
N THR A 44 5.03 -4.35 -0.80
CA THR A 44 4.63 -3.48 -1.91
C THR A 44 4.94 -2.02 -1.60
N LYS A 45 5.68 -1.37 -2.50
CA LYS A 45 5.91 0.08 -2.46
C LYS A 45 4.65 0.81 -2.88
N LEU A 46 4.23 1.77 -2.07
CA LEU A 46 3.06 2.59 -2.29
C LEU A 46 3.46 4.07 -2.44
N VAL A 47 2.71 4.77 -3.28
CA VAL A 47 2.67 6.23 -3.30
C VAL A 47 1.28 6.66 -2.88
N LEU A 48 1.19 7.44 -1.80
CA LEU A 48 -0.05 8.05 -1.34
C LEU A 48 -0.08 9.51 -1.80
N TYR A 49 -1.20 9.98 -2.32
CA TYR A 49 -1.34 11.37 -2.76
C TYR A 49 -2.81 11.82 -2.73
N ARG A 50 -3.01 13.15 -2.70
CA ARG A 50 -4.33 13.74 -2.90
C ARG A 50 -4.55 14.04 -4.37
N ASN A 51 -5.62 13.51 -4.95
CA ASN A 51 -5.99 13.86 -6.32
C ASN A 51 -6.61 15.26 -6.41
N ASN A 52 -6.94 15.73 -7.62
CA ASN A 52 -7.54 17.04 -7.85
C ASN A 52 -8.89 17.25 -7.12
N HIS A 53 -9.55 16.18 -6.67
CA HIS A 53 -10.78 16.22 -5.87
C HIS A 53 -10.51 16.12 -4.36
N ARG A 54 -9.25 16.32 -3.93
CA ARG A 54 -8.76 16.19 -2.54
C ARG A 54 -8.97 14.82 -1.90
N SER A 55 -9.33 13.80 -2.68
CA SER A 55 -9.48 12.43 -2.21
C SER A 55 -8.11 11.78 -2.03
N LEU A 56 -7.94 11.01 -0.95
CA LEU A 56 -6.71 10.29 -0.68
C LEU A 56 -6.66 9.01 -1.54
N VAL A 57 -5.57 8.83 -2.27
CA VAL A 57 -5.35 7.69 -3.16
C VAL A 57 -4.08 6.96 -2.73
N ALA A 58 -4.13 5.64 -2.70
CA ALA A 58 -2.95 4.77 -2.62
C ALA A 58 -2.74 4.11 -3.99
N ALA A 59 -1.55 4.25 -4.55
CA ALA A 59 -1.17 3.63 -5.82
C ALA A 59 0.09 2.79 -5.64
N ASN A 60 0.16 1.66 -6.34
CA ASN A 60 1.37 0.87 -6.52
C ASN A 60 1.70 0.78 -8.01
N ASN A 61 2.83 0.16 -8.35
CA ASN A 61 3.29 0.01 -9.73
C ASN A 61 3.25 -1.46 -10.19
N GLN A 62 2.34 -2.25 -9.62
CA GLN A 62 2.11 -3.64 -10.00
C GLN A 62 1.04 -3.75 -11.08
#